data_AF-A0A2V8QP64-F1
#
_entry.id   AF-A0A2V8QP64-F1
#
_cell.length_a   1.000
_cell.length_b   1.000
_cell.length_c   1.000
_cell.angle_alpha   90.00
_cell.angle_beta   90.00
_cell.angle_gamma   90.00
#
_symmetry.space_group_name_H-M   'P 1'
#
loop_
_entity.id
_entity.type
_entity.pdbx_description
1 polymer ?
#
loop_
_entity_poly.entity_id
_entity_poly.type
_entity_poly.pdbx_seq_one_letter_code
_entity_poly.pdbx_strand_id
1 'polypeptide(L)' 'PGDFPRDPLAKSMADLVTPKQLGMIRALAREAGVDADEESQQVMRVRTEELSKRAASSFIDHLKGLQREQPFEVRRAS' A
#
# COMPACT_ATOMS: atom_id res chain seq x y z
N PRO A 1 -10.69 -5.91 4.65
CA PRO A 1 -10.54 -4.47 4.36
C PRO A 1 -10.14 -3.69 5.62
N GLY A 2 -8.90 -3.20 5.69
CA GLY A 2 -8.46 -2.33 6.78
C GLY A 2 -9.05 -0.94 6.59
N ASP A 3 -9.67 -0.37 7.63
CA ASP A 3 -10.15 1.01 7.56
C ASP A 3 -8.97 1.96 7.33
N PHE A 4 -9.06 2.77 6.28
CA PHE A 4 -8.09 3.82 6.02
C PHE A 4 -8.31 4.99 6.99
N PRO A 5 -7.23 5.63 7.49
CA PRO A 5 -7.38 6.82 8.31
C PRO A 5 -8.03 7.95 7.50
N ARG A 6 -8.88 8.75 8.16
CA ARG A 6 -9.58 9.91 7.55
C ARG A 6 -8.61 10.95 6.96
N ASP A 7 -7.43 11.06 7.53
CA ASP A 7 -6.37 11.98 7.10
C ASP A 7 -5.09 11.18 6.85
N PRO A 8 -4.88 10.69 5.61
CA PRO A 8 -3.77 9.80 5.30
C PRO A 8 -2.45 10.55 5.05
N LEU A 9 -2.50 11.86 4.82
CA LEU A 9 -1.35 12.70 4.49
C LEU A 9 -0.50 12.98 5.74
N ALA A 10 0.82 12.84 5.61
CA ALA A 10 1.74 13.22 6.68
C ALA A 10 1.74 14.73 6.92
N LYS A 11 1.59 15.15 8.17
CA LYS A 11 1.61 16.58 8.56
C LYS A 11 2.99 17.09 8.94
N SER A 12 3.96 16.19 9.10
CA SER A 12 5.34 16.51 9.47
C SER A 12 6.28 15.39 9.06
N MET A 13 7.58 15.70 8.98
CA MET A 13 8.63 14.69 8.73
C MET A 13 8.65 13.58 9.78
N ALA A 14 8.30 13.90 11.03
CA ALA A 14 8.23 12.92 12.11
C ALA A 14 7.08 11.92 11.93
N ASP A 15 6.04 12.29 11.18
CA ASP A 15 4.89 11.44 10.86
C ASP A 15 4.98 10.84 9.44
N LEU A 16 5.91 11.30 8.60
CA LEU A 16 6.09 10.80 7.25
C LEU A 16 6.43 9.29 7.24
N VAL A 17 5.92 8.60 6.23
CA VAL A 17 6.23 7.20 5.95
C VAL A 17 7.74 6.94 6.02
N THR A 18 8.11 5.82 6.63
CA THR A 18 9.52 5.47 6.78
C THR A 18 10.06 4.73 5.55
N PRO A 19 11.38 4.77 5.29
CA PRO A 19 11.99 3.97 4.22
C PRO A 19 11.68 2.47 4.31
N LYS A 20 11.61 1.94 5.54
CA LYS A 20 11.21 0.54 5.80
C LYS A 20 9.78 0.28 5.32
N GLN A 21 8.83 1.15 5.66
CA GLN A 21 7.45 1.01 5.22
C GLN A 21 7.31 1.16 3.70
N LEU A 22 8.01 2.10 3.06
CA LEU A 22 8.04 2.22 1.61
C LEU A 22 8.57 0.95 0.93
N GLY A 23 9.62 0.35 1.48
CA GLY A 23 10.14 -0.94 0.99
C GLY A 23 9.09 -2.05 1.09
N MET A 24 8.36 -2.12 2.20
CA MET A 24 7.28 -3.09 2.38
C MET A 24 6.11 -2.86 1.42
N ILE A 25 5.68 -1.61 1.24
CA ILE A 25 4.62 -1.23 0.30
C ILE A 25 4.96 -1.69 -1.12
N ARG A 26 6.18 -1.37 -1.59
CA ARG A 26 6.64 -1.75 -2.94
C ARG A 26 6.69 -3.26 -3.15
N ALA A 27 7.15 -4.01 -2.15
CA ALA A 27 7.19 -5.47 -2.22
C ALA A 27 5.78 -6.08 -2.30
N LEU A 28 4.88 -5.64 -1.42
CA LEU A 28 3.51 -6.16 -1.36
C LEU A 28 2.69 -5.79 -2.60
N ALA A 29 2.82 -4.56 -3.10
CA ALA A 29 2.17 -4.11 -4.32
C ALA A 29 2.64 -4.92 -5.53
N ARG A 30 3.95 -5.15 -5.65
CA ARG A 30 4.53 -6.02 -6.68
C ARG A 30 3.99 -7.45 -6.61
N GLU A 31 3.88 -8.01 -5.42
CA GLU A 31 3.33 -9.35 -5.20
C GLU A 31 1.83 -9.43 -5.53
N ALA A 32 1.07 -8.35 -5.27
CA ALA A 32 -0.34 -8.22 -5.63
C ALA A 32 -0.58 -7.85 -7.11
N GLY A 33 0.48 -7.53 -7.87
CA GLY A 33 0.39 -7.16 -9.28
C GLY A 33 -0.16 -5.75 -9.54
N VAL A 34 -0.04 -4.83 -8.57
CA VAL A 34 -0.55 -3.45 -8.68
C VAL A 34 0.58 -2.42 -8.59
N ASP A 35 0.38 -1.24 -9.15
CA ASP A 35 1.25 -0.09 -8.89
C ASP A 35 0.90 0.53 -7.53
N ALA A 36 1.91 0.74 -6.69
CA ALA A 36 1.70 1.17 -5.32
C ALA A 36 1.19 2.61 -5.22
N ASP A 37 1.68 3.51 -6.08
CA ASP A 37 1.27 4.91 -6.07
C ASP A 37 -0.12 5.08 -6.68
N GLU A 38 -0.42 4.37 -7.77
CA GLU A 38 -1.77 4.36 -8.35
C GLU A 38 -2.80 3.81 -7.36
N GLU A 39 -2.51 2.68 -6.71
CA GLU A 39 -3.42 2.08 -5.73
C GLU A 39 -3.61 3.00 -4.52
N SER A 40 -2.52 3.58 -3.97
CA SER A 40 -2.59 4.55 -2.87
C SER A 40 -3.40 5.79 -3.26
N GLN A 41 -3.23 6.27 -4.49
CA GLN A 41 -3.98 7.39 -5.05
C GLN A 41 -5.48 7.05 -5.19
N GLN A 42 -5.83 5.82 -5.56
CA GLN A 42 -7.22 5.38 -5.66
C GLN A 42 -7.91 5.28 -4.29
N VAL A 43 -7.25 4.66 -3.31
CA VAL A 43 -7.89 4.34 -2.02
C VAL A 43 -7.80 5.46 -0.99
N MET A 44 -6.75 6.29 -1.04
CA MET A 44 -6.49 7.36 -0.06
C MET A 44 -6.27 8.74 -0.69
N ARG A 45 -6.11 8.83 -2.03
CA ARG A 45 -5.82 10.09 -2.75
C ARG A 45 -4.50 10.75 -2.36
N VAL A 46 -3.53 9.95 -1.96
CA VAL A 46 -2.19 10.39 -1.53
C VAL A 46 -1.15 9.46 -2.13
N ARG A 47 0.00 9.99 -2.59
CA ARG A 47 1.12 9.17 -3.09
C ARG A 47 1.80 8.45 -1.94
N THR A 48 2.42 7.30 -2.21
CA THR A 48 2.99 6.46 -1.14
C THR A 48 4.05 7.20 -0.33
N GLU A 49 4.82 8.08 -0.96
CA GLU A 49 5.87 8.90 -0.32
C GLU A 49 5.33 10.01 0.60
N GLU A 50 4.04 10.35 0.51
CA GLU A 50 3.39 11.42 1.26
C GLU A 50 2.54 10.89 2.42
N LEU A 51 2.44 9.57 2.55
CA LEU A 51 1.64 8.93 3.59
C LEU A 51 2.18 9.23 4.99
N SER A 52 1.27 9.41 5.95
CA SER A 52 1.60 9.27 7.36
C SER A 52 2.00 7.84 7.67
N LYS A 53 2.78 7.61 8.74
CA LYS A 53 3.13 6.26 9.22
C LYS A 53 1.90 5.41 9.50
N ARG A 54 0.83 6.02 10.00
CA ARG A 54 -0.44 5.35 10.27
C ARG A 54 -1.12 4.92 8.98
N ALA A 55 -1.21 5.81 7.99
CA ALA A 55 -1.79 5.49 6.69
C ALA A 55 -0.98 4.42 5.96
N ALA A 56 0.35 4.49 6.01
CA ALA A 56 1.22 3.46 5.48
C ALA A 56 0.97 2.08 6.11
N SER A 57 0.74 2.01 7.43
CA SER A 57 0.37 0.75 8.10
C SER A 57 -0.98 0.21 7.61
N SER A 58 -2.02 1.05 7.53
CA SER A 58 -3.32 0.64 6.96
C SER A 58 -3.19 0.18 5.51
N PHE A 59 -2.36 0.86 4.71
CA PHE A 59 -2.13 0.51 3.31
C PHE A 59 -1.39 -0.82 3.14
N ILE A 60 -0.41 -1.09 4.00
CA ILE A 60 0.26 -2.41 4.05
C ILE A 60 -0.76 -3.53 4.30
N ASP A 61 -1.71 -3.33 5.22
CA ASP A 61 -2.72 -4.35 5.51
C ASP A 61 -3.75 -4.50 4.38
N HIS A 62 -4.07 -3.43 3.67
CA HIS A 62 -4.84 -3.47 2.42
C HIS A 62 -4.14 -4.30 1.33
N LEU A 63 -2.85 -4.03 1.06
CA LEU A 63 -2.07 -4.75 0.05
C LEU A 63 -1.95 -6.25 0.37
N LYS A 64 -1.77 -6.62 1.65
CA LYS A 64 -1.83 -8.03 2.09
C LYS A 64 -3.21 -8.66 1.86
N GLY A 65 -4.28 -7.86 1.93
CA GLY A 65 -5.64 -8.30 1.61
C GLY A 65 -5.80 -8.66 0.15
N LEU A 66 -5.29 -7.82 -0.77
CA LEU A 66 -5.35 -8.06 -2.21
C LEU A 66 -4.67 -9.39 -2.59
N GLN A 67 -3.55 -9.74 -1.95
CA GLN A 67 -2.88 -11.02 -2.18
C GLN A 67 -3.76 -12.24 -1.85
N ARG A 68 -4.66 -12.13 -0.88
CA ARG A 68 -5.55 -13.22 -0.47
C ARG A 68 -6.75 -13.37 -1.41
N GLU A 69 -7.12 -12.28 -2.09
CA GLU A 69 -8.26 -12.23 -3.00
C GLU A 69 -7.89 -12.55 -4.44
N GLN A 70 -6.60 -12.55 -4.80
CA GLN A 70 -6.12 -13.08 -6.08
C GLN A 70 -6.06 -14.62 -6.00
N PRO A 71 -7.04 -15.38 -6.54
CA PRO A 71 -6.83 -16.80 -6.75
C PRO A 71 -5.65 -16.92 -7.70
N PHE A 72 -4.68 -17.76 -7.36
CA PHE A 72 -3.53 -18.06 -8.21
C PHE A 72 -3.99 -18.37 -9.64
N GLU A 73 -3.98 -17.38 -10.55
CA GLU A 73 -3.88 -17.65 -11.97
C GLU A 73 -2.47 -18.20 -12.18
N VAL A 74 -2.43 -19.53 -12.06
CA VAL A 74 -1.34 -20.40 -12.45
C VAL A 74 -0.72 -19.82 -13.71
N ARG A 75 0.52 -19.32 -13.61
CA ARG A 75 1.34 -19.01 -14.79
C ARG A 75 1.46 -20.30 -15.58
N ARG A 76 0.58 -20.50 -16.57
CA ARG A 76 0.76 -21.49 -17.63
C ARG A 76 1.96 -21.03 -18.42
N ALA A 77 3.14 -21.57 -18.08
CA ALA A 77 4.21 -21.67 -19.04
C ALA A 77 3.85 -22.84 -19.97
N SER A 78 3.56 -22.50 -21.23
CA SER A 78 3.59 -23.43 -22.38
C SER A 78 5.02 -23.57 -22.88
#